data_AF-A0A359IMH6-F1
#
_entry.id   AF-A0A359IMH6-F1
#
_cell.length_a   1.000
_cell.length_b   1.000
_cell.length_c   1.000
_cell.angle_alpha   90.00
_cell.angle_beta   90.00
_cell.angle_gamma   90.00
#
_symmetry.space_group_name_H-M   'P 1'
#
loop_
_entity.id
_entity.type
_entity.pdbx_description
1 polymer ?
#
loop_
_entity_poly.entity_id
_entity_poly.type
_entity_poly.pdbx_seq_one_letter_code
_entity_poly.pdbx_strand_id
1 'polypeptide(L)'
;MERLFGEYISRKRTEKGVTIKQIAEELSITPAYWSDIEKSRRNPPDIEALERISKILQLSAEERDNMLDYAGKDRDEIAPDLPEYIMNLPEARTALRKARDKGKQDDFWKSIIEKLDKEDK
;
A
#
# COMPACT_ATOMS: atom_id res chain seq x y z
N MET A 1 -0.47 9.67 -15.87
CA MET A 1 0.11 8.98 -14.70
C MET A 1 -0.63 7.68 -14.57
N GLU A 2 0.06 6.55 -14.61
CA GLU A 2 -0.53 5.21 -14.55
C GLU A 2 -1.09 5.00 -13.14
N ARG A 3 -2.41 4.76 -13.02
CA ARG A 3 -3.08 4.54 -11.73
C ARG A 3 -3.14 3.04 -11.44
N LEU A 4 -2.21 2.57 -10.63
CA LEU A 4 -1.91 1.14 -10.43
C LEU A 4 -2.79 0.49 -9.36
N PHE A 5 -3.34 1.26 -8.42
CA PHE A 5 -4.11 0.72 -7.31
C PHE A 5 -5.39 0.02 -7.77
N GLY A 6 -6.17 0.69 -8.62
CA GLY A 6 -7.46 0.17 -9.09
C GLY A 6 -7.32 -1.13 -9.87
N GLU A 7 -6.31 -1.20 -10.74
CA GLU A 7 -6.00 -2.42 -11.51
C GLU A 7 -5.53 -3.54 -10.59
N TYR A 8 -4.60 -3.26 -9.68
CA TYR A 8 -4.07 -4.23 -8.74
C TYR A 8 -5.19 -4.86 -7.90
N ILE A 9 -6.05 -4.02 -7.31
CA ILE A 9 -7.10 -4.51 -6.41
C ILE A 9 -8.21 -5.24 -7.16
N SER A 10 -8.52 -4.83 -8.38
CA SER A 10 -9.46 -5.53 -9.27
C SER A 10 -8.97 -6.95 -9.61
N ARG A 11 -7.67 -7.07 -9.92
CA ARG A 11 -7.02 -8.37 -10.14
C ARG A 11 -7.08 -9.23 -8.89
N LYS A 12 -6.66 -8.70 -7.74
CA LYS A 12 -6.68 -9.44 -6.46
C LYS A 12 -8.09 -9.88 -6.07
N ARG A 13 -9.08 -9.01 -6.21
CA ARG A 13 -10.49 -9.34 -5.98
C ARG A 13 -10.91 -10.54 -6.83
N THR A 14 -10.57 -10.53 -8.11
CA THR A 14 -10.95 -11.59 -9.07
C THR A 14 -10.22 -12.90 -8.77
N GLU A 15 -8.92 -12.86 -8.44
CA GLU A 15 -8.13 -14.02 -8.02
C GLU A 15 -8.72 -14.71 -6.78
N LYS A 16 -9.28 -13.93 -5.85
CA LYS A 16 -9.89 -14.42 -4.60
C LYS A 16 -11.38 -14.78 -4.78
N GLY A 17 -11.93 -14.70 -5.99
CA GLY A 17 -13.32 -15.03 -6.28
C GLY A 17 -14.34 -14.07 -5.65
N VAL A 18 -13.92 -12.89 -5.21
CA VAL A 18 -14.79 -11.90 -4.57
C VAL A 18 -15.49 -11.07 -5.66
N THR A 19 -16.81 -10.89 -5.56
CA THR A 19 -17.56 -10.06 -6.50
C THR A 19 -17.55 -8.59 -6.06
N ILE A 20 -17.78 -7.68 -7.00
CA ILE A 20 -17.96 -6.24 -6.71
C ILE A 20 -19.05 -6.02 -5.64
N LYS A 21 -20.14 -6.79 -5.70
CA LYS A 21 -21.24 -6.68 -4.73
C LYS A 21 -20.79 -7.07 -3.32
N GLN A 22 -20.09 -8.21 -3.19
CA GLN A 22 -19.62 -8.71 -1.89
C GLN A 22 -18.67 -7.72 -1.22
N ILE A 23 -17.63 -7.27 -1.92
CA ILE A 23 -16.67 -6.33 -1.30
C ILE A 23 -17.32 -4.97 -0.98
N ALA A 24 -18.25 -4.49 -1.82
CA ALA A 24 -18.96 -3.25 -1.53
C ALA A 24 -19.84 -3.38 -0.28
N GLU A 25 -20.52 -4.51 -0.10
CA GLU A 25 -21.33 -4.82 1.09
C GLU A 25 -20.46 -4.90 2.35
N GLU A 26 -19.35 -5.65 2.30
CA GLU A 26 -18.38 -5.78 3.41
C GLU A 26 -17.73 -4.45 3.79
N LEU A 27 -17.55 -3.54 2.83
CA LEU A 27 -17.05 -2.18 3.06
C LEU A 27 -18.16 -1.17 3.40
N SER A 28 -19.43 -1.58 3.35
CA SER A 28 -20.60 -0.72 3.56
C SER A 28 -20.65 0.49 2.61
N ILE A 29 -20.28 0.26 1.34
CA ILE A 29 -20.30 1.23 0.24
C ILE A 29 -21.17 0.73 -0.91
N THR A 30 -21.40 1.57 -1.91
CA THR A 30 -22.16 1.14 -3.10
C THR A 30 -21.29 0.34 -4.07
N PRO A 31 -21.84 -0.65 -4.79
CA PRO A 31 -21.14 -1.35 -5.87
C PRO A 31 -20.58 -0.41 -6.95
N ALA A 32 -21.29 0.69 -7.23
CA ALA A 32 -20.83 1.71 -8.17
C ALA A 32 -19.59 2.44 -7.67
N TYR A 33 -19.56 2.81 -6.38
CA TYR A 33 -18.40 3.45 -5.76
C TYR A 33 -17.17 2.53 -5.78
N TRP A 34 -17.33 1.25 -5.43
CA TRP A 34 -16.24 0.27 -5.54
C TRP A 34 -15.76 0.10 -7.00
N SER A 35 -16.69 0.02 -7.96
CA SER A 35 -16.32 -0.08 -9.37
C SER A 35 -15.54 1.14 -9.86
N ASP A 36 -15.87 2.34 -9.38
CA ASP A 36 -15.12 3.56 -9.70
C ASP A 36 -13.71 3.55 -9.10
N ILE A 37 -13.52 2.94 -7.93
CA ILE A 37 -12.19 2.73 -7.34
C ILE A 37 -11.36 1.78 -8.22
N GLU A 38 -11.89 0.62 -8.61
CA GLU A 38 -11.18 -0.34 -9.48
C GLU A 38 -10.85 0.23 -10.87
N LYS A 39 -11.71 1.11 -11.39
CA LYS A 39 -11.49 1.82 -12.66
C LYS A 39 -10.60 3.04 -12.51
N SER A 40 -10.01 3.25 -11.33
CA SER A 40 -9.15 4.39 -11.03
C SER A 40 -9.84 5.73 -11.33
N ARG A 41 -11.17 5.82 -11.18
CA ARG A 41 -11.96 7.06 -11.28
C ARG A 41 -12.05 7.80 -9.94
N ARG A 42 -11.76 7.09 -8.85
CA ARG A 42 -11.60 7.61 -7.50
C ARG A 42 -10.17 7.38 -7.03
N ASN A 43 -9.73 8.20 -6.08
CA ASN A 43 -8.47 7.94 -5.38
C ASN A 43 -8.58 6.65 -4.56
N PRO A 44 -7.44 6.02 -4.25
CA PRO A 44 -7.40 4.94 -3.28
C PRO A 44 -8.12 5.34 -1.97
N PRO A 45 -8.79 4.40 -1.26
CA PRO A 45 -9.40 4.64 0.05
C PRO A 45 -8.37 4.89 1.16
N ASP A 46 -8.79 5.47 2.30
CA ASP A 46 -7.90 5.69 3.45
C ASP A 46 -7.31 4.40 4.03
N ILE A 47 -6.34 4.52 4.95
CA ILE A 47 -5.64 3.36 5.52
C ILE A 47 -6.61 2.40 6.23
N GLU A 48 -7.65 2.90 6.91
CA GLU A 48 -8.63 2.05 7.59
C GLU A 48 -9.40 1.19 6.59
N ALA A 49 -9.87 1.78 5.49
CA ALA A 49 -10.52 1.06 4.40
C ALA A 49 -9.56 0.10 3.69
N LEU A 50 -8.30 0.49 3.47
CA LEU A 50 -7.26 -0.37 2.89
C LEU A 50 -7.02 -1.62 3.77
N GLU A 51 -6.92 -1.46 5.08
CA GLU A 51 -6.78 -2.59 6.01
C GLU A 51 -8.01 -3.53 5.98
N ARG A 52 -9.22 -2.98 5.86
CA ARG A 52 -10.43 -3.79 5.67
C ARG A 52 -10.40 -4.55 4.35
N ILE A 53 -9.99 -3.90 3.26
CA ILE A 53 -9.82 -4.55 1.95
C ILE A 53 -8.82 -5.70 2.05
N SER A 54 -7.68 -5.49 2.71
CA SER A 54 -6.66 -6.52 2.93
C SER A 54 -7.24 -7.76 3.62
N LYS A 55 -8.08 -7.55 4.65
CA LYS A 55 -8.76 -8.63 5.37
C LYS A 55 -9.80 -9.35 4.52
N ILE A 56 -10.67 -8.60 3.82
CA ILE A 56 -11.72 -9.15 2.95
C ILE A 56 -11.11 -10.02 1.84
N LEU A 57 -10.04 -9.53 1.21
CA LEU A 57 -9.35 -10.23 0.13
C LEU A 57 -8.33 -11.26 0.62
N GLN A 58 -8.14 -11.39 1.94
CA GLN A 58 -7.16 -12.30 2.55
C GLN A 58 -5.79 -12.16 1.87
N LEU A 59 -5.31 -10.92 1.79
CA LEU A 59 -4.02 -10.61 1.20
C LEU A 59 -2.90 -11.15 2.09
N SER A 60 -1.84 -11.70 1.49
CA SER A 60 -0.59 -11.94 2.22
C SER A 60 0.04 -10.62 2.68
N ALA A 61 1.03 -10.69 3.57
CA ALA A 61 1.77 -9.49 3.99
C ALA A 61 2.37 -8.75 2.78
N GLU A 62 3.00 -9.48 1.86
CA GLU A 62 3.54 -8.91 0.63
C GLU A 62 2.45 -8.31 -0.28
N GLU A 63 1.29 -8.97 -0.42
CA GLU A 63 0.17 -8.44 -1.20
C GLU A 63 -0.41 -7.15 -0.59
N ARG A 64 -0.50 -7.11 0.75
CA ARG A 64 -0.90 -5.92 1.49
C ARG A 64 0.08 -4.78 1.27
N ASP A 65 1.38 -5.01 1.41
CA ASP A 65 2.40 -3.97 1.27
C ASP A 65 2.40 -3.40 -0.16
N ASN A 66 2.31 -4.26 -1.17
CA ASN A 66 2.14 -3.83 -2.57
C ASN A 66 0.88 -2.96 -2.77
N MET A 67 -0.25 -3.33 -2.15
CA MET A 67 -1.48 -2.54 -2.22
C MET A 67 -1.28 -1.14 -1.63
N LEU A 68 -0.59 -1.03 -0.49
CA LEU A 68 -0.32 0.23 0.20
C LEU A 68 0.66 1.11 -0.59
N ASP A 69 1.69 0.51 -1.19
CA ASP A 69 2.61 1.19 -2.09
C ASP A 69 1.90 1.78 -3.30
N TYR A 70 1.01 1.00 -3.95
CA TYR A 70 0.20 1.52 -5.06
C TYR A 70 -0.78 2.60 -4.61
N ALA A 71 -1.36 2.47 -3.43
CA ALA A 71 -2.25 3.49 -2.88
C ALA A 71 -1.51 4.81 -2.63
N GLY A 72 -0.29 4.76 -2.07
CA GLY A 72 0.57 5.93 -1.89
C GLY A 72 0.95 6.55 -3.23
N LYS A 73 1.45 5.74 -4.16
CA LYS A 73 1.88 6.19 -5.49
C LYS A 73 0.75 6.88 -6.27
N ASP A 74 -0.45 6.31 -6.27
CA ASP A 74 -1.61 6.89 -6.97
C ASP A 74 -2.09 8.22 -6.34
N ARG A 75 -1.69 8.48 -5.08
CA ARG A 75 -1.94 9.74 -4.35
C ARG A 75 -0.78 10.73 -4.40
N ASP A 76 0.35 10.37 -5.01
CA ASP A 76 1.61 11.12 -4.94
C ASP A 76 2.14 11.27 -3.49
N GLU A 77 1.94 10.22 -2.68
CA GLU A 77 2.32 10.14 -1.27
C GLU A 77 3.14 8.85 -1.00
N ILE A 78 3.77 8.77 0.17
CA ILE A 78 4.34 7.50 0.65
C ILE A 78 3.21 6.51 1.00
N ALA A 79 3.55 5.22 1.09
CA ALA A 79 2.60 4.19 1.52
C ALA A 79 1.87 4.61 2.82
N PRO A 80 0.53 4.51 2.90
CA PRO A 80 -0.25 5.14 3.98
C PRO A 80 0.04 4.67 5.41
N ASP A 81 0.73 3.55 5.59
CA ASP A 81 1.11 2.99 6.89
C ASP A 81 2.48 3.48 7.41
N LEU A 82 3.33 4.01 6.54
CA LEU A 82 4.66 4.51 6.91
C LEU A 82 4.71 5.89 7.61
N PRO A 83 3.81 6.86 7.34
CA PRO A 83 3.91 8.20 7.91
C PRO A 83 3.98 8.21 9.43
N GLU A 84 3.12 7.44 10.10
CA GLU A 84 3.05 7.41 11.56
C GLU A 84 4.36 6.88 12.16
N TYR A 85 4.88 5.78 11.62
CA TYR A 85 6.15 5.19 12.04
C TYR A 85 7.32 6.19 11.85
N ILE A 86 7.42 6.83 10.69
CA ILE A 86 8.47 7.80 10.39
C ILE A 86 8.36 9.04 11.29
N MET A 87 7.14 9.53 11.55
CA MET A 87 6.92 10.71 12.39
C MET A 87 7.36 10.47 13.84
N ASN A 88 7.08 9.28 14.38
CA ASN A 88 7.37 8.93 15.76
C ASN A 88 8.85 8.57 16.02
N LEU A 89 9.67 8.44 14.98
CA LEU A 89 11.09 8.09 15.09
C LEU A 89 12.00 9.19 14.50
N PRO A 90 12.54 10.11 15.33
CA PRO A 90 13.50 11.13 14.91
C PRO A 90 14.72 10.56 14.15
N GLU A 91 15.20 9.39 14.55
CA GLU A 91 16.33 8.68 13.97
C GLU A 91 16.02 8.23 12.54
N ALA A 92 14.81 7.70 12.29
CA ALA A 92 14.37 7.30 10.96
C ALA A 92 14.37 8.51 10.00
N ARG A 93 13.80 9.64 10.44
CA ARG A 93 13.81 10.90 9.67
C ARG A 93 15.22 11.40 9.39
N THR A 94 16.11 11.30 10.37
CA THR A 94 17.52 11.70 10.23
C THR A 94 18.26 10.79 9.24
N ALA A 95 18.01 9.48 9.31
CA ALA A 95 18.60 8.50 8.40
C ALA A 95 18.14 8.73 6.96
N LEU A 96 16.83 8.92 6.72
CA LEU A 96 16.27 9.22 5.41
C LEU A 96 16.89 10.50 4.79
N ARG A 97 17.02 11.59 5.58
CA ARG A 97 17.68 12.82 5.12
C ARG A 97 19.15 12.60 4.78
N LYS A 98 19.91 11.92 5.65
CA LYS A 98 21.33 11.62 5.40
C LYS A 98 21.53 10.74 4.16
N ALA A 99 20.66 9.76 3.95
CA ALA A 99 20.70 8.89 2.77
C ALA A 99 20.47 9.71 1.50
N ARG A 100 19.43 10.56 1.49
CA ARG A 100 19.15 11.51 0.39
C ARG A 100 20.33 12.44 0.12
N ASP A 101 20.86 13.11 1.14
CA ASP A 101 21.93 14.10 0.99
C ASP A 101 23.24 13.46 0.50
N LYS A 102 23.44 12.17 0.77
CA LYS A 102 24.57 11.37 0.26
C LYS A 102 24.29 10.67 -1.07
N GLY A 103 23.14 10.92 -1.71
CA GLY A 103 22.76 10.31 -2.99
C GLY A 103 22.66 8.79 -2.93
N LYS A 104 22.28 8.22 -1.78
CA LYS A 104 22.10 6.76 -1.66
C LYS A 104 20.88 6.32 -2.48
N GLN A 105 21.06 5.22 -3.21
CA GLN A 105 20.05 4.62 -4.08
C GLN A 105 19.77 3.17 -3.67
N ASP A 106 19.13 2.40 -4.55
CA ASP A 106 18.61 1.05 -4.33
C ASP A 106 19.60 0.10 -3.67
N ASP A 107 20.86 0.06 -4.11
CA ASP A 107 21.86 -0.87 -3.56
C ASP A 107 22.14 -0.62 -2.08
N PHE A 108 22.07 0.65 -1.64
CA PHE A 108 22.19 0.98 -0.22
C PHE A 108 20.98 0.45 0.55
N TRP A 109 19.76 0.68 0.07
CA TRP A 109 18.54 0.24 0.76
C TRP A 109 18.40 -1.29 0.77
N LYS A 110 18.76 -1.98 -0.31
CA LYS A 110 18.87 -3.45 -0.34
C LYS A 110 19.81 -3.94 0.76
N SER A 111 20.96 -3.29 0.94
CA SER A 111 21.90 -3.66 2.02
C SER A 111 21.35 -3.41 3.43
N ILE A 112 20.39 -2.49 3.59
CA ILE A 112 19.70 -2.26 4.87
C ILE A 112 18.65 -3.34 5.11
N ILE A 113 17.83 -3.66 4.10
CA ILE A 113 16.83 -4.74 4.16
C ILE A 113 17.51 -6.06 4.51
N GLU A 114 18.59 -6.42 3.81
CA GLU A 114 19.34 -7.65 4.09
C GLU A 114 19.93 -7.71 5.51
N LYS A 115 20.19 -6.57 6.16
CA LYS A 115 20.66 -6.53 7.54
C LYS A 115 19.51 -6.80 8.51
N LEU A 116 18.35 -6.18 8.26
CA LEU A 116 17.15 -6.38 9.07
C LEU A 116 16.69 -7.85 9.01
N ASP A 117 16.63 -8.43 7.82
CA ASP A 117 16.25 -9.85 7.62
C ASP A 117 17.18 -10.85 8.33
N LYS A 118 18.43 -10.46 8.62
CA LYS A 118 19.41 -11.28 9.34
C LYS A 118 19.32 -11.13 10.85
N GLU A 119 18.77 -10.02 11.35
CA GLU A 119 18.57 -9.79 12.78
C GLU A 119 17.33 -10.54 13.32
N ASP A 120 16.36 -10.84 12.45
CA ASP A 120 15.16 -11.62 12.78
C ASP A 120 15.37 -13.16 12.78
N LYS A 121 16.62 -13.63 12.64
CA LYS A 121 17.01 -15.06 12.72
C LYS A 121 17.86 -15.35 13.95
#